data_AF-A0A935R1W4-F1
#
_entry.id   AF-A0A935R1W4-F1
#
_cell.length_a   1.000
_cell.length_b   1.000
_cell.length_c   1.000
_cell.angle_alpha   90.00
_cell.angle_beta   90.00
_cell.angle_gamma   90.00
#
_symmetry.space_group_name_H-M   'P 1'
#
loop_
_entity.id
_entity.type
_entity.pdbx_description
1 polymer ?
#
loop_
_entity_poly.entity_id
_entity_poly.type
_entity_poly.pdbx_seq_one_letter_code
_entity_poly.pdbx_strand_id
1 'polypeptide(L)'
;MPVPMDLINTLADLYPETRDARALWERAGGRGREVESNPNARDLWQRLWRQSSQGASVTPEALLKAALADNENNAVLKGALLTVQTEHQAPVTTRAPIDQGVAPELELAALLSSLFSAAELRIFLYHLPGGRELDNALPGAVTPLSELSHEASKLLIKRGHLGDGLFKALLGERPGRAADIEAVKRRLVQ
;
A
#
# COMPACT_ATOMS: atom_id res chain seq x y z
N MET A 1 5.52 6.49 -16.11
CA MET A 1 5.53 5.09 -16.58
C MET A 1 5.66 5.09 -18.10
N PRO A 2 6.59 4.34 -18.70
CA PRO A 2 6.58 4.13 -20.14
C PRO A 2 5.32 3.34 -20.52
N VAL A 3 4.64 3.76 -21.59
CA VAL A 3 3.43 3.06 -22.06
C VAL A 3 3.89 1.76 -22.75
N PRO A 4 3.44 0.57 -22.32
CA PRO A 4 3.80 -0.67 -22.99
C PRO A 4 3.14 -0.70 -24.38
N MET A 5 3.93 -0.47 -25.43
CA MET A 5 3.42 -0.38 -26.80
C MET A 5 2.74 -1.67 -27.26
N ASP A 6 3.22 -2.83 -26.84
CA ASP A 6 2.62 -4.13 -27.16
C ASP A 6 1.21 -4.29 -26.57
N LEU A 7 1.00 -3.75 -25.37
CA LEU A 7 -0.32 -3.73 -24.74
C LEU A 7 -1.27 -2.82 -25.51
N ILE A 8 -0.83 -1.62 -25.88
CA ILE A 8 -1.65 -0.66 -26.63
C ILE A 8 -2.02 -1.22 -28.00
N ASN A 9 -1.08 -1.87 -28.69
CA ASN A 9 -1.35 -2.55 -29.95
C ASN A 9 -2.38 -3.67 -29.77
N THR A 10 -2.21 -4.49 -28.73
CA THR A 10 -3.16 -5.57 -28.43
C THR A 10 -4.55 -5.04 -28.13
N LEU A 11 -4.68 -3.97 -27.33
CA LEU A 11 -5.97 -3.35 -27.03
C LEU A 11 -6.60 -2.68 -28.25
N ALA A 12 -5.80 -2.04 -29.11
CA ALA A 12 -6.27 -1.45 -30.35
C ALA A 12 -6.74 -2.50 -31.36
N ASP A 13 -6.12 -3.68 -31.38
CA ASP A 13 -6.51 -4.79 -32.25
C ASP A 13 -7.78 -5.49 -31.72
N LEU A 14 -7.91 -5.66 -30.40
CA LEU A 14 -9.09 -6.27 -29.77
C LEU A 14 -10.30 -5.34 -29.74
N TYR A 15 -10.07 -4.04 -29.60
CA TYR A 15 -11.10 -3.01 -29.48
C TYR A 15 -10.77 -1.81 -30.39
N PRO A 16 -10.94 -1.95 -31.71
CA PRO A 16 -10.63 -0.90 -32.68
C PRO A 16 -11.63 0.26 -32.63
N GLU A 17 -12.85 -0.01 -32.19
CA GLU A 17 -13.94 0.96 -32.15
C GLU A 17 -13.98 1.72 -30.81
N THR A 18 -14.26 3.02 -30.86
CA THR A 18 -14.40 3.86 -29.65
C THR A 18 -15.52 3.33 -28.73
N ARG A 19 -16.57 2.75 -29.30
CA ARG A 19 -17.70 2.20 -28.54
C ARG A 19 -17.27 1.02 -27.66
N ASP A 20 -16.42 0.14 -28.19
CA ASP A 20 -15.97 -1.04 -27.47
C ASP A 20 -14.94 -0.66 -26.40
N ALA A 21 -14.06 0.29 -26.71
CA ALA A 21 -13.17 0.89 -25.73
C ALA A 21 -13.94 1.54 -24.57
N ARG A 22 -15.05 2.22 -24.86
CA ARG A 22 -15.93 2.82 -23.86
C ARG A 22 -16.64 1.78 -23.01
N ALA A 23 -17.16 0.71 -23.61
CA ALA A 23 -17.77 -0.39 -22.88
C ALA A 23 -16.77 -1.05 -21.93
N LEU A 24 -15.53 -1.24 -22.38
CA LEU A 24 -14.45 -1.77 -21.55
C LEU A 24 -14.09 -0.83 -20.39
N TRP A 25 -13.99 0.48 -20.67
CA TRP A 25 -13.70 1.50 -19.66
C TRP A 25 -14.81 1.58 -18.58
N GLU A 26 -16.07 1.49 -18.97
CA GLU A 26 -17.20 1.48 -18.03
C GLU A 26 -17.21 0.21 -17.17
N ARG A 27 -16.90 -0.96 -17.75
CA ARG A 27 -16.75 -2.22 -17.00
C ARG A 27 -15.61 -2.17 -15.99
N ALA A 28 -14.54 -1.44 -16.31
CA ALA A 28 -13.42 -1.22 -15.42
C ALA A 28 -13.70 -0.19 -14.30
N GLY A 29 -14.94 0.33 -14.20
CA GLY A 29 -15.38 1.27 -13.16
C GLY A 29 -15.30 2.75 -13.57
N GLY A 30 -14.99 3.02 -14.84
CA GLY A 30 -14.89 4.37 -15.39
C GLY A 30 -16.23 4.94 -15.84
N ARG A 31 -16.22 6.22 -16.20
CA ARG A 31 -17.40 6.84 -16.84
C ARG A 31 -17.14 6.94 -18.34
N GLY A 32 -18.07 6.51 -19.17
CA GLY A 32 -17.87 6.57 -20.62
C GLY A 32 -17.62 7.98 -21.18
N ARG A 33 -18.00 9.04 -20.46
CA ARG A 33 -17.68 10.44 -20.83
C ARG A 33 -16.19 10.78 -20.73
N GLU A 34 -15.42 9.96 -20.02
CA GLU A 34 -13.95 10.08 -19.92
C GLU A 34 -13.25 9.50 -21.15
N VAL A 35 -13.98 8.75 -21.98
CA VAL A 35 -13.48 8.19 -23.23
C VAL A 35 -13.73 9.20 -24.35
N GLU A 36 -12.67 9.89 -24.75
CA GLU A 36 -12.69 10.77 -25.91
C GLU A 36 -12.98 9.99 -27.19
N SER A 37 -13.71 10.59 -28.12
CA SER A 37 -13.83 10.03 -29.47
C SER A 37 -12.56 10.37 -30.25
N ASN A 38 -11.80 9.34 -30.60
CA ASN A 38 -10.56 9.47 -31.36
C ASN A 38 -10.58 8.46 -32.52
N PRO A 39 -10.39 8.88 -33.78
CA PRO A 39 -10.39 7.99 -34.93
C PRO A 39 -9.24 6.97 -34.94
N ASN A 40 -8.18 7.19 -34.15
CA ASN A 40 -7.07 6.27 -34.05
C ASN A 40 -7.14 5.48 -32.73
N ALA A 41 -7.43 4.18 -32.83
CA ALA A 41 -7.55 3.27 -31.69
C ALA A 41 -6.27 3.22 -30.83
N ARG A 42 -5.08 3.27 -31.45
CA ARG A 42 -3.81 3.24 -30.70
C ARG A 42 -3.63 4.50 -29.86
N ASP A 43 -3.92 5.67 -30.44
CA ASP A 43 -3.84 6.94 -29.72
C ASP A 43 -4.90 7.04 -28.62
N LEU A 44 -6.10 6.51 -28.88
CA LEU A 44 -7.17 6.39 -27.89
C LEU A 44 -6.69 5.60 -26.66
N TRP A 45 -6.20 4.37 -26.88
CA TRP A 45 -5.73 3.50 -25.82
C TRP A 45 -4.50 4.06 -25.10
N GLN A 46 -3.58 4.71 -25.82
CA GLN A 46 -2.41 5.34 -25.22
C GLN A 46 -2.80 6.50 -24.27
N ARG A 47 -3.83 7.27 -24.62
CA ARG A 47 -4.36 8.34 -23.75
C ARG A 47 -5.09 7.77 -22.54
N LEU A 48 -5.97 6.81 -22.74
CA LEU A 48 -6.70 6.13 -21.66
C LEU A 48 -5.74 5.48 -20.65
N TRP A 49 -4.67 4.84 -21.14
CA TRP A 49 -3.64 4.24 -20.29
C TRP A 49 -2.90 5.28 -19.46
N ARG A 50 -2.51 6.41 -20.07
CA ARG A 50 -1.87 7.53 -19.36
C ARG A 50 -2.79 8.12 -18.30
N GLN A 51 -4.07 8.32 -18.64
CA GLN A 51 -5.09 8.84 -17.73
C GLN A 51 -5.33 7.88 -16.56
N SER A 52 -5.41 6.58 -16.82
CA SER A 52 -5.52 5.53 -15.81
C SER A 52 -4.31 5.50 -14.86
N SER A 53 -3.10 5.67 -15.40
CA SER A 53 -1.86 5.73 -14.62
C SER A 53 -1.72 7.02 -13.78
N GLN A 54 -2.51 8.07 -14.06
CA GLN A 54 -2.48 9.35 -13.36
C GLN A 54 -3.54 9.45 -12.24
N GLY A 55 -4.21 8.34 -11.90
CA GLY A 55 -5.21 8.30 -10.83
C GLY A 55 -6.64 8.64 -11.28
N ALA A 56 -6.98 8.35 -12.53
CA ALA A 56 -8.38 8.38 -12.97
C ALA A 56 -9.23 7.30 -12.28
N SER A 57 -10.55 7.39 -12.45
CA SER A 57 -11.53 6.45 -11.90
C SER A 57 -11.24 4.97 -12.23
N VAL A 58 -10.60 4.72 -13.39
CA VAL A 58 -10.17 3.39 -13.83
C VAL A 58 -8.68 3.21 -13.55
N THR A 59 -8.34 2.17 -12.80
CA THR A 59 -6.94 1.77 -12.62
C THR A 59 -6.47 0.88 -13.77
N PRO A 60 -5.15 0.85 -14.07
CA PRO A 60 -4.62 0.02 -15.15
C PRO A 60 -4.92 -1.47 -14.91
N GLU A 61 -4.97 -1.89 -13.64
CA GLU A 61 -5.37 -3.23 -13.23
C GLU A 61 -6.83 -3.55 -13.55
N ALA A 62 -7.76 -2.64 -13.22
CA ALA A 62 -9.19 -2.83 -13.51
C ALA A 62 -9.45 -2.91 -15.01
N LEU A 63 -8.73 -2.10 -15.79
CA LEU A 63 -8.80 -2.12 -17.25
C LEU A 63 -8.32 -3.47 -17.82
N LEU A 64 -7.18 -3.96 -17.34
CA LEU A 64 -6.62 -5.25 -17.77
C LEU A 64 -7.49 -6.44 -17.34
N LYS A 65 -8.08 -6.40 -16.14
CA LYS A 65 -9.03 -7.41 -15.67
C LYS A 65 -10.28 -7.46 -16.52
N ALA A 66 -10.83 -6.30 -16.90
CA ALA A 66 -11.98 -6.24 -17.82
C ALA A 66 -11.62 -6.80 -19.20
N ALA A 67 -10.43 -6.48 -19.74
CA ALA A 67 -9.97 -6.99 -21.02
C ALA A 67 -9.72 -8.51 -20.99
N LEU A 68 -9.18 -9.03 -19.89
CA LEU A 68 -8.96 -10.46 -19.67
C LEU A 68 -10.27 -11.25 -19.50
N ALA A 69 -11.33 -10.63 -18.99
CA ALA A 69 -12.63 -11.28 -18.90
C ALA A 69 -13.21 -11.59 -20.29
N ASP A 70 -12.94 -10.74 -21.28
CA ASP A 70 -13.34 -10.98 -22.68
C ASP A 70 -12.30 -11.85 -23.43
N ASN A 71 -11.03 -11.83 -23.01
CA ASN A 71 -9.91 -12.47 -23.71
C ASN A 71 -8.97 -13.24 -22.75
N GLU A 72 -9.51 -14.27 -22.11
CA GLU A 72 -8.84 -15.02 -21.03
C GLU A 72 -7.53 -15.72 -21.45
N ASN A 73 -7.33 -15.97 -22.74
CA ASN A 73 -6.14 -16.65 -23.27
C ASN A 73 -5.05 -15.70 -23.81
N ASN A 74 -5.24 -14.38 -23.71
CA ASN A 74 -4.25 -13.46 -24.24
C ASN A 74 -3.02 -13.34 -23.32
N ALA A 75 -1.87 -13.83 -23.80
CA ALA A 75 -0.62 -13.83 -23.06
C ALA A 75 -0.08 -12.40 -22.79
N VAL A 76 -0.33 -11.44 -23.69
CA VAL A 76 0.10 -10.04 -23.53
C VAL A 76 -0.66 -9.37 -22.40
N LEU A 77 -1.97 -9.59 -22.32
CA LEU A 77 -2.79 -9.06 -21.22
C LEU A 77 -2.40 -9.66 -19.87
N LYS A 78 -2.11 -10.97 -19.82
CA LYS A 78 -1.60 -11.63 -18.59
C LYS A 78 -0.24 -11.07 -18.18
N GLY A 79 0.70 -10.96 -19.12
CA GLY A 79 2.04 -10.41 -18.84
C GLY A 79 1.99 -8.96 -18.38
N ALA A 80 1.16 -8.14 -19.02
CA ALA A 80 0.93 -6.76 -18.61
C ALA A 80 0.29 -6.67 -17.21
N LEU A 81 -0.68 -7.54 -16.91
CA LEU A 81 -1.31 -7.59 -15.59
C LEU A 81 -0.30 -8.01 -14.52
N LEU A 82 0.54 -9.02 -14.77
CA LEU A 82 1.62 -9.41 -13.87
C LEU A 82 2.63 -8.26 -13.68
N THR A 83 2.96 -7.53 -14.74
CA THR A 83 3.88 -6.38 -14.67
C THR A 83 3.27 -5.26 -13.82
N VAL A 84 2.01 -4.89 -14.06
CA VAL A 84 1.29 -3.87 -13.28
C VAL A 84 1.10 -4.30 -11.83
N GLN A 85 0.82 -5.58 -11.55
CA GLN A 85 0.74 -6.11 -10.20
C GLN A 85 2.11 -6.09 -9.49
N THR A 86 3.19 -6.40 -10.20
CA THR A 86 4.56 -6.39 -9.66
C THR A 86 5.04 -4.96 -9.41
N GLU A 87 4.68 -3.99 -10.26
CA GLU A 87 5.01 -2.58 -10.08
C GLU A 87 4.10 -1.86 -9.06
N HIS A 88 2.84 -2.27 -8.91
CA HIS A 88 2.00 -1.87 -7.77
C HIS A 88 2.45 -2.52 -6.44
N GLN A 89 3.35 -3.50 -6.48
CA GLN A 89 3.87 -4.21 -5.30
C GLN A 89 5.15 -3.60 -4.68
N ALA A 90 5.44 -2.31 -4.88
CA ALA A 90 6.38 -1.58 -4.01
C ALA A 90 5.98 -0.11 -3.77
N PRO A 91 5.98 0.38 -2.52
CA PRO A 91 5.36 -0.17 -1.33
C PRO A 91 4.22 0.75 -0.88
N VAL A 92 2.95 0.34 -1.05
CA VAL A 92 1.86 0.91 -0.27
C VAL A 92 1.01 -0.22 0.28
N THR A 93 1.17 -0.42 1.59
CA THR A 93 0.29 -1.08 2.55
C THR A 93 -1.15 -1.33 2.04
N THR A 94 -1.59 -2.59 2.01
CA THR A 94 -2.78 -3.11 2.73
C THR A 94 -3.26 -4.50 2.24
N ARG A 95 -3.11 -5.50 3.12
CA ARG A 95 -3.94 -6.71 3.39
C ARG A 95 -4.32 -7.70 2.28
N ALA A 96 -3.83 -8.94 2.42
CA ALA A 96 -4.53 -10.16 2.93
C ALA A 96 -3.65 -11.41 2.63
N PRO A 97 -3.89 -12.64 3.17
CA PRO A 97 -4.71 -13.09 4.28
C PRO A 97 -3.86 -13.64 5.45
N ILE A 98 -4.55 -14.07 6.50
CA ILE A 98 -4.05 -14.61 7.76
C ILE A 98 -3.41 -16.00 7.51
N ASP A 99 -2.10 -16.14 7.71
CA ASP A 99 -1.52 -17.40 8.19
C ASP A 99 -0.12 -17.17 8.82
N GLN A 100 -0.06 -17.43 10.13
CA GLN A 100 1.06 -17.70 11.03
C GLN A 100 2.42 -17.01 10.84
N GLY A 101 2.69 -16.04 11.73
CA GLY A 101 4.01 -15.44 11.97
C GLY A 101 4.03 -13.93 11.75
N VAL A 102 3.20 -13.17 12.47
CA VAL A 102 3.30 -11.70 12.41
C VAL A 102 4.65 -11.32 13.01
N ALA A 103 5.52 -10.71 12.18
CA ALA A 103 6.82 -10.25 12.66
C ALA A 103 6.61 -9.37 13.90
N PRO A 104 7.34 -9.58 14.99
CA PRO A 104 7.13 -8.90 16.28
C PRO A 104 7.12 -7.36 16.15
N GLU A 105 7.84 -6.85 15.16
CA GLU A 105 7.89 -5.45 14.74
C GLU A 105 6.54 -4.88 14.30
N LEU A 106 5.74 -5.67 13.59
CA LEU A 106 4.46 -5.22 13.04
C LEU A 106 3.38 -5.13 14.11
N GLU A 107 3.37 -6.07 15.06
CA GLU A 107 2.44 -6.05 16.20
C GLU A 107 2.73 -4.86 17.12
N LEU A 108 4.01 -4.62 17.43
CA LEU A 108 4.39 -3.46 18.23
C LEU A 108 4.07 -2.15 17.49
N ALA A 109 4.32 -2.08 16.17
CA ALA A 109 4.02 -0.89 15.38
C ALA A 109 2.52 -0.59 15.31
N ALA A 110 1.69 -1.62 15.20
CA ALA A 110 0.23 -1.49 15.23
C ALA A 110 -0.25 -0.99 16.60
N LEU A 111 0.32 -1.51 17.69
CA LEU A 111 0.02 -1.04 19.04
C LEU A 111 0.39 0.45 19.20
N LEU A 112 1.62 0.83 18.86
CA LEU A 112 2.09 2.22 18.98
C LEU A 112 1.24 3.18 18.16
N SER A 113 0.88 2.82 16.92
CA SER A 113 0.01 3.62 16.06
C SER A 113 -1.41 3.77 16.60
N SER A 114 -1.89 2.81 17.41
CA SER A 114 -3.21 2.90 18.04
C SER A 114 -3.19 3.71 19.36
N LEU A 115 -2.03 3.88 19.99
CA LEU A 115 -1.90 4.53 21.30
C LEU A 115 -1.52 6.00 21.20
N PHE A 116 -0.80 6.38 20.14
CA PHE A 116 -0.17 7.68 20.00
C PHE A 116 -0.40 8.30 18.63
N SER A 117 -0.44 9.62 18.58
CA SER A 117 -0.17 10.38 17.36
C SER A 117 1.34 10.41 17.03
N ALA A 118 1.71 10.84 15.82
CA ALA A 118 3.13 10.88 15.41
C ALA A 118 3.99 11.78 16.32
N ALA A 119 3.43 12.90 16.79
CA ALA A 119 4.12 13.81 17.70
C ALA A 119 4.27 13.20 19.11
N GLU A 120 3.18 12.63 19.65
CA GLU A 120 3.21 12.00 20.96
C GLU A 120 4.14 10.79 20.99
N LEU A 121 4.19 10.00 19.92
CA LEU A 121 5.06 8.84 19.84
C LEU A 121 6.53 9.27 19.94
N ARG A 122 6.95 10.35 19.25
CA ARG A 122 8.32 10.86 19.38
C ARG A 122 8.63 11.34 20.78
N ILE A 123 7.73 12.10 21.38
CA ILE A 123 7.90 12.58 22.77
C ILE A 123 8.05 11.39 23.71
N PHE A 124 7.17 10.39 23.58
CA PHE A 124 7.25 9.16 24.36
C PHE A 124 8.59 8.43 24.17
N LEU A 125 9.01 8.20 22.93
CA LEU A 125 10.28 7.52 22.61
C LEU A 125 11.49 8.31 23.12
N TYR A 126 11.45 9.65 23.06
CA TYR A 126 12.50 10.51 23.59
C TYR A 126 12.67 10.36 25.12
N HIS A 127 11.58 10.12 25.85
CA HIS A 127 11.59 9.93 27.30
C HIS A 127 11.94 8.51 27.75
N LEU A 128 12.05 7.55 26.83
CA LEU A 128 12.55 6.21 27.16
C LEU A 128 14.06 6.22 27.45
N PRO A 129 14.56 5.23 28.22
CA PRO A 129 16.00 5.04 28.37
C PRO A 129 16.63 4.76 26.99
N GLY A 130 17.60 5.59 26.58
CA GLY A 130 18.15 5.57 25.21
C GLY A 130 17.36 6.39 24.18
N GLY A 131 16.34 7.13 24.62
CA GLY A 131 15.40 7.84 23.77
C GLY A 131 16.01 8.89 22.84
N ARG A 132 17.07 9.58 23.27
CA ARG A 132 17.80 10.53 22.41
C ARG A 132 18.50 9.83 21.23
N GLU A 133 19.02 8.63 21.44
CA GLU A 133 19.64 7.83 20.37
C GLU A 133 18.60 7.17 19.47
N LEU A 134 17.40 6.92 20.00
CA LEU A 134 16.25 6.46 19.22
C LEU A 134 15.74 7.59 18.32
N ASP A 135 15.51 8.78 18.87
CA ASP A 135 15.02 9.95 18.13
C ASP A 135 15.98 10.33 16.98
N ASN A 136 17.29 10.29 17.22
CA ASN A 136 18.30 10.51 16.17
C ASN A 136 18.30 9.45 15.06
N ALA A 137 17.83 8.23 15.36
CA ALA A 137 17.75 7.13 14.40
C ALA A 137 16.38 7.05 13.71
N LEU A 138 15.38 7.79 14.19
CA LEU A 138 14.06 7.85 13.58
C LEU A 138 14.06 8.74 12.34
N PRO A 139 13.24 8.41 11.34
CA PRO A 139 13.08 9.24 10.15
C PRO A 139 12.55 10.64 10.52
N GLY A 140 12.87 11.65 9.70
CA GLY A 140 12.69 13.08 10.01
C GLY A 140 11.25 13.52 10.34
N ALA A 141 11.08 14.74 10.82
CA ALA A 141 9.84 15.26 11.46
C ALA A 141 8.53 15.14 10.64
N VAL A 142 8.62 14.97 9.32
CA VAL A 142 7.47 14.88 8.40
C VAL A 142 7.00 13.45 8.13
N THR A 143 7.57 12.45 8.80
CA THR A 143 7.27 11.04 8.58
C THR A 143 5.85 10.67 9.05
N PRO A 144 5.04 9.96 8.24
CA PRO A 144 3.72 9.52 8.65
C PRO A 144 3.78 8.55 9.84
N LEU A 145 2.75 8.57 10.70
CA LEU A 145 2.67 7.77 11.93
C LEU A 145 2.93 6.28 11.70
N SER A 146 2.40 5.72 10.61
CA SER A 146 2.56 4.29 10.31
C SER A 146 4.03 3.91 10.08
N GLU A 147 4.76 4.73 9.35
CA GLU A 147 6.19 4.53 9.06
C GLU A 147 7.04 4.82 10.29
N LEU A 148 6.70 5.88 11.04
CA LEU A 148 7.35 6.20 12.31
C LEU A 148 7.20 5.06 13.33
N SER A 149 5.99 4.52 13.51
CA SER A 149 5.72 3.41 14.42
C SER A 149 6.43 2.13 14.00
N HIS A 150 6.54 1.88 12.69
CA HIS A 150 7.23 0.72 12.16
C HIS A 150 8.74 0.79 12.42
N GLU A 151 9.37 1.92 12.10
CA GLU A 151 10.80 2.13 12.35
C GLU A 151 11.12 2.20 13.86
N ALA A 152 10.26 2.82 14.66
CA ALA A 152 10.39 2.80 16.12
C ALA A 152 10.38 1.36 16.66
N SER A 153 9.47 0.52 16.17
CA SER A 153 9.36 -0.87 16.60
C SER A 153 10.59 -1.68 16.24
N LYS A 154 11.11 -1.54 15.02
CA LYS A 154 12.38 -2.15 14.60
C LYS A 154 13.54 -1.74 15.50
N LEU A 155 13.67 -0.45 15.78
CA LEU A 155 14.76 0.06 16.60
C LEU A 155 14.67 -0.44 18.05
N LEU A 156 13.46 -0.47 18.63
CA LEU A 156 13.22 -1.01 19.97
C LEU A 156 13.57 -2.50 20.04
N ILE A 157 13.22 -3.28 19.02
CA ILE A 157 13.51 -4.72 18.94
C ILE A 157 15.01 -4.96 18.76
N LYS A 158 15.61 -4.30 17.77
CA LYS A 158 17.04 -4.44 17.44
C LYS A 158 17.95 -4.07 18.60
N ARG A 159 17.54 -3.12 19.44
CA ARG A 159 18.30 -2.68 20.62
C ARG A 159 17.97 -3.47 21.89
N GLY A 160 17.08 -4.47 21.82
CA GLY A 160 16.71 -5.30 22.97
C GLY A 160 15.86 -4.56 24.01
N HIS A 161 15.16 -3.49 23.63
CA HIS A 161 14.26 -2.74 24.51
C HIS A 161 12.84 -3.34 24.60
N LEU A 162 12.60 -4.53 24.04
CA LEU A 162 11.41 -5.35 24.26
C LEU A 162 11.40 -5.95 25.69
N GLY A 163 11.44 -5.11 26.70
CA GLY A 163 11.44 -5.51 28.11
C GLY A 163 10.25 -4.96 28.88
N ASP A 164 10.09 -5.44 30.12
CA ASP A 164 9.06 -4.96 31.04
C ASP A 164 9.07 -3.43 31.22
N GLY A 165 10.23 -2.78 31.08
CA GLY A 165 10.35 -1.33 31.15
C GLY A 165 9.52 -0.58 30.09
N LEU A 166 9.48 -1.09 28.86
CA LEU A 166 8.71 -0.50 27.76
C LEU A 166 7.21 -0.62 28.04
N PHE A 167 6.74 -1.84 28.34
CA PHE A 167 5.32 -2.08 28.58
C PHE A 167 4.81 -1.40 29.86
N LYS A 168 5.66 -1.29 30.89
CA LYS A 168 5.35 -0.51 32.09
C LYS A 168 5.20 0.98 31.77
N ALA A 169 6.05 1.54 30.91
CA ALA A 169 5.92 2.93 30.45
C ALA A 169 4.64 3.13 29.62
N LEU A 170 4.31 2.19 28.72
CA LEU A 170 3.06 2.22 27.94
C LEU A 170 1.82 2.19 28.83
N LEU A 171 1.80 1.33 29.86
CA LEU A 171 0.70 1.27 30.83
C LEU A 171 0.58 2.54 31.67
N GLY A 172 1.71 3.21 31.98
CA GLY A 172 1.71 4.51 32.66
C GLY A 172 1.08 5.61 31.82
N GLU A 173 1.38 5.66 30.52
CA GLU A 173 0.85 6.66 29.59
C GLU A 173 -0.60 6.42 29.19
N ARG A 174 -1.01 5.15 29.01
CA ARG A 174 -2.33 4.77 28.51
C ARG A 174 -2.93 3.62 29.34
N PRO A 175 -3.28 3.86 30.62
CA PRO A 175 -3.85 2.83 31.48
C PRO A 175 -5.19 2.28 30.95
N GLY A 176 -5.97 3.10 30.25
CA GLY A 176 -7.23 2.69 29.61
C GLY A 176 -7.08 1.69 28.45
N ARG A 177 -5.86 1.43 27.98
CA ARG A 177 -5.56 0.46 26.91
C ARG A 177 -4.76 -0.75 27.40
N ALA A 178 -4.78 -1.01 28.72
CA ALA A 178 -4.00 -2.07 29.35
C ALA A 178 -4.23 -3.47 28.75
N ALA A 179 -5.48 -3.80 28.38
CA ALA A 179 -5.81 -5.09 27.78
C ALA A 179 -5.08 -5.32 26.44
N ASP A 180 -5.00 -4.28 25.60
CA ASP A 180 -4.32 -4.37 24.29
C ASP A 180 -2.81 -4.45 24.46
N ILE A 181 -2.26 -3.68 25.40
CA ILE A 181 -0.83 -3.65 25.72
C ILE A 181 -0.36 -5.01 26.23
N GLU A 182 -1.09 -5.60 27.17
CA GLU A 182 -0.79 -6.93 27.73
C GLU A 182 -0.95 -8.05 26.70
N ALA A 183 -1.94 -7.96 25.81
CA ALA A 183 -2.12 -8.93 24.73
C ALA A 183 -0.91 -8.97 23.79
N VAL A 184 -0.36 -7.81 23.42
CA VAL A 184 0.83 -7.71 22.59
C VAL A 184 2.09 -8.17 23.36
N LYS A 185 2.24 -7.76 24.62
CA LYS A 185 3.36 -8.20 25.48
C LYS A 185 3.50 -9.73 25.52
N ARG A 186 2.40 -10.46 25.73
CA ARG A 186 2.39 -11.93 25.80
C ARG A 186 2.78 -12.63 24.50
N ARG A 187 2.66 -11.95 23.36
CA ARG A 187 3.06 -12.48 22.05
C ARG A 187 4.52 -12.19 21.74
N LEU A 188 5.03 -11.05 22.22
CA LEU A 188 6.37 -10.57 21.91
C LEU A 188 7.46 -11.02 22.88
N VAL A 189 7.11 -11.37 24.12
CA VAL A 189 8.05 -11.70 25.20
C VAL A 189 7.92 -13.18 25.63
N GLN A 190 7.72 -14.09 24.67
CA GLN A 190 7.71 -15.55 24.94
C GLN A 190 9.12 -16.13 25.09
#